data_AF-A0AAW9SMI4-F1
#
_entry.id   AF-A0AAW9SMI4-F1
#
_cell.length_a   1.000
_cell.length_b   1.000
_cell.length_c   1.000
_cell.angle_alpha   90.00
_cell.angle_beta   90.00
_cell.angle_gamma   90.00
#
_symmetry.space_group_name_H-M   'P 1'
#
loop_
_entity.id
_entity.type
_entity.pdbx_description
1 polymer ?
#
loop_
_entity_poly.entity_id
_entity_poly.type
_entity_poly.pdbx_seq_one_letter_code
_entity_poly.pdbx_strand_id
1 'polypeptide(L)'
;MKKIMDSTLTDTFYTILLGLDGCNPIGNSEQQQFTILDENKNQVCGREQLGEVEAFAYEYFHEKKPILKILNLTNIKEIEDKLLTKHNPRINFPKQITFNFPDNYKNIVTNIKTTEISAECILYNSVESINVTKEFSDSDYWNKDFKIKEIKDYWFFGANGQGDLWIMHKKNRIYFYDHNKGDISEENLIDLNIDFGKWLQFAFLNKQLEEIDLNNNLTQEIKEIYKLKLNELSSVFAENYPFEI
;
A
#
# COMPACT_ATOMS: atom_id res chain seq x y z
N MET A 1 -26.95 -1.47 10.84
CA MET A 1 -27.42 -2.87 10.88
C MET A 1 -26.26 -3.85 10.77
N LYS A 2 -25.43 -3.80 9.70
CA LYS A 2 -24.25 -4.66 9.52
C LYS A 2 -23.31 -4.72 10.75
N LYS A 3 -22.88 -3.57 11.26
CA LYS A 3 -21.99 -3.48 12.44
C LYS A 3 -22.56 -4.13 13.73
N ILE A 4 -23.88 -4.09 13.91
CA ILE A 4 -24.53 -4.72 15.08
C ILE A 4 -24.52 -6.24 14.89
N MET A 5 -24.86 -6.70 13.69
CA MET A 5 -24.86 -8.13 13.35
C MET A 5 -23.46 -8.74 13.44
N ASP A 6 -22.43 -8.04 12.93
CA ASP A 6 -21.04 -8.49 13.00
C ASP A 6 -20.57 -8.60 14.46
N SER A 7 -20.93 -7.64 15.32
CA SER A 7 -20.60 -7.69 16.76
C SER A 7 -21.31 -8.86 17.44
N THR A 8 -22.60 -9.06 17.20
CA THR A 8 -23.36 -10.15 17.82
C THR A 8 -22.83 -11.52 17.38
N LEU A 9 -22.45 -11.69 16.11
CA LEU A 9 -21.86 -12.92 15.61
C LEU A 9 -20.47 -13.16 16.23
N THR A 10 -19.62 -12.12 16.29
CA THR A 10 -18.30 -12.19 16.94
C THR A 10 -18.44 -12.66 18.38
N ASP A 11 -19.31 -12.00 19.16
CA ASP A 11 -19.52 -12.33 20.57
C ASP A 11 -20.08 -13.74 20.75
N THR A 12 -21.02 -14.16 19.88
CA THR A 12 -21.64 -15.48 19.94
C THR A 12 -20.63 -16.59 19.65
N PHE A 13 -19.89 -16.49 18.54
CA PHE A 13 -18.91 -17.52 18.17
C PHE A 13 -17.71 -17.56 19.12
N TYR A 14 -17.21 -16.40 19.54
CA TYR A 14 -16.14 -16.32 20.53
C TYR A 14 -16.56 -16.97 21.86
N THR A 15 -17.77 -16.67 22.34
CA THR A 15 -18.33 -17.27 23.56
C THR A 15 -18.46 -18.79 23.46
N ILE A 16 -18.90 -19.31 22.31
CA ILE A 16 -19.00 -20.76 22.09
C ILE A 16 -17.62 -21.43 22.16
N LEU A 17 -16.60 -20.85 21.51
CA LEU A 17 -15.25 -21.41 21.51
C LEU A 17 -14.60 -21.40 22.89
N LEU A 18 -14.73 -20.30 23.64
CA LEU A 18 -14.34 -20.27 25.05
C LEU A 18 -15.10 -21.30 25.88
N GLY A 19 -16.37 -21.51 25.54
CA GLY A 19 -17.20 -22.53 26.16
C GLY A 19 -16.66 -23.95 25.97
N LEU A 20 -16.22 -24.27 24.76
CA LEU A 20 -15.65 -25.58 24.44
C LEU A 20 -14.29 -25.81 25.09
N ASP A 21 -13.47 -24.77 25.18
CA ASP A 21 -12.16 -24.79 25.87
C ASP A 21 -12.31 -24.84 27.40
N GLY A 22 -13.54 -24.65 27.90
CA GLY A 22 -13.82 -24.61 29.33
C GLY A 22 -13.40 -23.31 29.99
N CYS A 23 -13.23 -22.21 29.24
CA CYS A 23 -12.94 -20.87 29.74
C CYS A 23 -14.22 -20.04 30.02
N ASN A 24 -15.39 -20.51 29.58
CA ASN A 24 -16.69 -19.89 29.83
C ASN A 24 -17.79 -20.97 29.97
N PRO A 25 -18.87 -20.78 30.76
CA PRO A 25 -20.03 -21.66 30.68
C PRO A 25 -20.79 -21.55 29.35
N ILE A 26 -21.33 -22.68 28.87
CA ILE A 26 -22.28 -22.72 27.76
C ILE A 26 -23.70 -22.82 28.33
N GLY A 27 -24.43 -21.71 28.34
CA GLY A 27 -25.78 -21.64 28.92
C GLY A 27 -25.77 -21.47 30.44
N ASN A 28 -26.68 -22.15 31.14
CA ASN A 28 -26.82 -22.05 32.61
C ASN A 28 -26.07 -23.16 33.37
N SER A 29 -25.18 -23.90 32.70
CA SER A 29 -24.39 -24.95 33.33
C SER A 29 -23.17 -24.38 34.05
N GLU A 30 -22.63 -25.15 34.99
CA GLU A 30 -21.27 -24.93 35.48
C GLU A 30 -20.27 -24.99 34.32
N GLN A 31 -19.12 -24.33 34.48
CA GLN A 31 -18.03 -24.35 33.52
C GLN A 31 -17.59 -25.81 33.28
N GLN A 32 -17.69 -26.26 32.03
CA GLN A 32 -17.35 -27.63 31.63
C GLN A 32 -16.27 -27.56 30.55
N GLN A 33 -15.27 -28.43 30.67
CA GLN A 33 -14.25 -28.59 29.66
C GLN A 33 -14.62 -29.74 28.72
N PHE A 34 -14.60 -29.49 27.42
CA PHE A 34 -14.83 -30.50 26.41
C PHE A 34 -13.51 -30.93 25.77
N THR A 35 -13.38 -32.23 25.50
CA THR A 35 -12.30 -32.74 24.64
C THR A 35 -12.78 -32.69 23.19
N ILE A 36 -12.10 -31.91 22.36
CA ILE A 36 -12.35 -31.84 20.92
C ILE A 36 -11.30 -32.68 20.20
N LEU A 37 -11.76 -33.54 19.30
CA LEU A 37 -10.90 -34.35 18.45
C LEU A 37 -11.11 -33.96 16.98
N ASP A 38 -10.03 -34.00 16.19
CA ASP A 38 -10.11 -33.89 14.73
C ASP A 38 -10.65 -35.20 14.10
N GLU A 39 -10.81 -35.23 12.78
CA GLU A 39 -11.24 -36.42 12.03
C GLU A 39 -10.31 -37.64 12.17
N ASN A 40 -9.05 -37.42 12.55
CA ASN A 40 -8.03 -38.45 12.77
C ASN A 40 -7.94 -38.88 14.25
N LYS A 41 -8.80 -38.36 15.11
CA LYS A 41 -8.81 -38.56 16.58
C LYS A 41 -7.63 -37.93 17.32
N ASN A 42 -6.92 -36.98 16.71
CA ASN A 42 -5.95 -36.18 17.44
C ASN A 42 -6.69 -35.17 18.31
N GLN A 43 -6.18 -34.92 19.51
CA GLN A 43 -6.74 -33.89 20.38
C GLN A 43 -6.43 -32.51 19.81
N VAL A 44 -7.47 -31.68 19.71
CA VAL A 44 -7.40 -30.26 19.33
C VAL A 44 -7.53 -29.38 20.58
N CYS A 45 -8.28 -29.85 21.56
CA CYS A 45 -8.56 -29.15 22.82
C CYS A 45 -8.94 -30.18 23.89
N GLY A 46 -8.55 -29.97 25.14
CA GLY A 46 -8.93 -30.84 26.26
C GLY A 46 -7.88 -30.93 27.36
N ARG A 47 -7.97 -31.96 28.21
CA ARG A 47 -7.13 -32.09 29.43
C ARG A 47 -5.62 -32.00 29.18
N GLU A 48 -5.16 -32.42 28.00
CA GLU A 48 -3.74 -32.42 27.64
C GLU A 48 -3.28 -31.14 26.93
N GLN A 49 -4.21 -30.30 26.46
CA GLN A 49 -3.98 -29.04 25.74
C GLN A 49 -5.02 -28.02 26.20
N LEU A 50 -4.69 -27.29 27.27
CA LEU A 50 -5.55 -26.30 27.92
C LEU A 50 -5.28 -24.91 27.34
N GLY A 51 -6.32 -24.18 26.94
CA GLY A 51 -6.22 -22.75 26.60
C GLY A 51 -5.72 -22.44 25.18
N GLU A 52 -5.49 -23.45 24.34
CA GLU A 52 -5.07 -23.22 22.95
C GLU A 52 -6.23 -22.65 22.13
N VAL A 53 -7.46 -23.16 22.32
CA VAL A 53 -8.63 -22.68 21.59
C VAL A 53 -8.99 -21.25 21.99
N GLU A 54 -8.88 -20.89 23.27
CA GLU A 54 -9.04 -19.51 23.74
C GLU A 54 -8.04 -18.58 23.06
N ALA A 55 -6.75 -18.96 23.02
CA ALA A 55 -5.71 -18.14 22.42
C ALA A 55 -5.97 -17.91 20.92
N PHE A 56 -6.28 -18.97 20.17
CA PHE A 56 -6.62 -18.87 18.75
C PHE A 56 -7.94 -18.09 18.51
N ALA A 57 -8.94 -18.28 19.36
CA ALA A 57 -10.22 -17.57 19.25
C ALA A 57 -10.03 -16.08 19.55
N TYR A 58 -9.23 -15.72 20.55
CA TYR A 58 -8.93 -14.34 20.87
C TYR A 58 -8.13 -13.68 19.73
N GLU A 59 -7.14 -14.39 19.19
CA GLU A 59 -6.40 -13.95 18.01
C GLU A 59 -7.33 -13.76 16.80
N TYR A 60 -8.29 -14.64 16.55
CA TYR A 60 -9.19 -14.51 15.40
C TYR A 60 -10.24 -13.40 15.55
N PHE A 61 -10.93 -13.35 16.69
CA PHE A 61 -12.10 -12.46 16.88
C PHE A 61 -11.75 -11.06 17.40
N HIS A 62 -10.68 -10.94 18.20
CA HIS A 62 -10.35 -9.71 18.90
C HIS A 62 -9.03 -9.10 18.43
N GLU A 63 -8.06 -9.94 18.08
CA GLU A 63 -6.94 -9.48 17.27
C GLU A 63 -7.35 -9.49 15.79
N LYS A 64 -7.95 -8.40 15.28
CA LYS A 64 -8.04 -8.17 13.82
C LYS A 64 -6.68 -8.15 13.08
N LYS A 65 -5.59 -8.56 13.74
CA LYS A 65 -4.20 -8.29 13.42
C LYS A 65 -3.51 -9.32 12.54
N PRO A 66 -3.80 -10.64 12.52
CA PRO A 66 -2.97 -11.54 11.71
C PRO A 66 -3.14 -11.22 10.23
N ILE A 67 -4.39 -11.12 9.77
CA ILE A 67 -4.70 -10.93 8.36
C ILE A 67 -4.46 -9.47 7.93
N LEU A 68 -4.84 -8.47 8.75
CA LEU A 68 -4.55 -7.06 8.44
C LEU A 68 -3.05 -6.69 8.53
N LYS A 69 -2.19 -7.56 9.09
CA LYS A 69 -0.73 -7.38 9.06
C LYS A 69 -0.08 -7.96 7.80
N ILE A 70 -0.80 -8.76 7.00
CA ILE A 70 -0.26 -9.34 5.76
C ILE A 70 0.23 -8.24 4.82
N LEU A 71 -0.52 -7.13 4.77
CA LEU A 71 -0.15 -5.93 4.04
C LEU A 71 -0.04 -4.75 5.01
N ASN A 72 1.10 -4.07 5.00
CA ASN A 72 1.34 -2.94 5.88
C ASN A 72 1.90 -1.72 5.14
N LEU A 73 1.42 -0.54 5.51
CA LEU A 73 2.02 0.72 5.08
C LEU A 73 3.36 0.90 5.81
N THR A 74 4.45 0.65 5.10
CA THR A 74 5.80 0.76 5.65
C THR A 74 6.08 2.22 6.07
N ASN A 75 6.82 2.42 7.15
CA ASN A 75 7.19 3.78 7.58
C ASN A 75 8.12 4.43 6.54
N ILE A 76 7.93 5.73 6.28
CA ILE A 76 8.74 6.47 5.28
C ILE A 76 10.24 6.38 5.59
N LYS A 77 10.65 6.49 6.85
CA LYS A 77 12.07 6.40 7.23
C LYS A 77 12.64 5.00 6.94
N GLU A 78 11.86 3.96 7.22
CA GLU A 78 12.25 2.58 6.91
C GLU A 78 12.37 2.37 5.39
N ILE A 79 11.47 2.96 4.60
CA ILE A 79 11.56 2.95 3.13
C ILE A 79 12.83 3.65 2.65
N GLU A 80 13.13 4.84 3.20
CA GLU A 80 14.35 5.58 2.88
C GLU A 80 15.59 4.74 3.18
N ASP A 81 15.66 4.13 4.36
CA ASP A 81 16.78 3.27 4.76
C ASP A 81 16.94 2.08 3.79
N LYS A 82 15.83 1.45 3.37
CA LYS A 82 15.84 0.35 2.38
C LYS A 82 16.37 0.79 1.02
N LEU A 83 15.94 1.96 0.52
CA LEU A 83 16.37 2.50 -0.76
C LEU A 83 17.83 2.96 -0.74
N LEU A 84 18.31 3.48 0.39
CA LEU A 84 19.65 4.04 0.56
C LEU A 84 20.71 3.02 1.03
N THR A 85 20.34 1.75 1.18
CA THR A 85 21.26 0.67 1.61
C THR A 85 22.51 0.51 0.73
N LYS A 86 22.44 0.89 -0.55
CA LYS A 86 23.56 0.83 -1.48
C LYS A 86 24.28 2.17 -1.53
N HIS A 87 25.58 2.17 -1.23
CA HIS A 87 26.43 3.33 -1.44
C HIS A 87 26.58 3.63 -2.94
N ASN A 88 25.69 4.47 -3.48
CA ASN A 88 25.85 5.04 -4.81
C ASN A 88 26.54 6.41 -4.71
N PRO A 89 27.32 6.81 -5.72
CA PRO A 89 27.83 8.17 -5.80
C PRO A 89 26.67 9.15 -5.88
N ARG A 90 26.68 10.17 -5.02
CA ARG A 90 25.63 11.18 -4.96
C ARG A 90 25.67 12.09 -6.20
N ILE A 91 24.56 12.20 -6.92
CA ILE A 91 24.41 13.09 -8.08
C ILE A 91 23.35 14.14 -7.76
N ASN A 92 23.79 15.36 -7.45
CA ASN A 92 22.91 16.47 -7.09
C ASN A 92 22.20 17.07 -8.31
N PHE A 93 21.04 17.68 -8.07
CA PHE A 93 20.36 18.49 -9.07
C PHE A 93 21.20 19.71 -9.50
N PRO A 94 21.18 20.09 -10.79
CA PRO A 94 21.73 21.35 -11.26
C PRO A 94 21.14 22.56 -10.53
N LYS A 95 21.97 23.59 -10.28
CA LYS A 95 21.56 24.81 -9.55
C LYS A 95 20.45 25.61 -10.24
N GLN A 96 20.26 25.41 -11.54
CA GLN A 96 19.26 26.10 -12.35
C GLN A 96 17.84 25.56 -12.09
N ILE A 97 17.72 24.36 -11.51
CA ILE A 97 16.43 23.76 -11.19
C ILE A 97 15.88 24.44 -9.93
N THR A 98 14.79 25.17 -10.10
CA THR A 98 14.12 25.96 -9.06
C THR A 98 12.87 25.28 -8.49
N PHE A 99 12.59 24.05 -8.93
CA PHE A 99 11.45 23.29 -8.45
C PHE A 99 11.54 23.04 -6.93
N ASN A 100 10.41 23.24 -6.24
CA ASN A 100 10.34 23.12 -4.79
C ASN A 100 10.15 21.64 -4.38
N PHE A 101 11.25 20.89 -4.38
CA PHE A 101 11.22 19.48 -4.01
C PHE A 101 11.08 19.26 -2.50
N PRO A 102 10.31 18.24 -2.07
CA PRO A 102 10.42 17.67 -0.74
C PRO A 102 11.86 17.23 -0.42
N ASP A 103 12.27 17.37 0.83
CA ASP A 103 13.64 17.03 1.27
C ASP A 103 13.93 15.54 1.14
N ASN A 104 12.96 14.69 1.48
CA ASN A 104 13.07 13.24 1.32
C ASN A 104 13.23 12.83 -0.16
N TYR A 105 12.48 13.45 -1.07
CA TYR A 105 12.65 13.22 -2.51
C TYR A 105 14.08 13.51 -2.96
N LYS A 106 14.59 14.73 -2.68
CA LYS A 106 15.97 15.12 -3.02
C LYS A 106 17.00 14.15 -2.45
N ASN A 107 16.84 13.78 -1.18
CA ASN A 107 17.78 12.88 -0.52
C ASN A 107 17.82 11.52 -1.23
N ILE A 108 16.66 10.93 -1.52
CA ILE A 108 16.56 9.61 -2.15
C ILE A 108 17.13 9.65 -3.57
N VAL A 109 16.56 10.47 -4.47
CA VAL A 109 16.86 10.39 -5.91
C VAL A 109 18.29 10.81 -6.28
N THR A 110 18.95 11.58 -5.41
CA THR A 110 20.36 11.93 -5.61
C THR A 110 21.32 10.85 -5.13
N ASN A 111 20.86 9.84 -4.38
CA ASN A 111 21.67 8.76 -3.81
C ASN A 111 21.27 7.36 -4.31
N ILE A 112 20.35 7.26 -5.27
CA ILE A 112 19.96 5.98 -5.90
C ILE A 112 20.29 5.96 -7.39
N LYS A 113 20.31 4.76 -7.96
CA LYS A 113 20.05 4.59 -9.39
C LYS A 113 18.55 4.53 -9.62
N THR A 114 18.10 4.72 -10.86
CA THR A 114 16.70 4.43 -11.22
C THR A 114 16.38 3.00 -10.76
N THR A 115 15.31 2.87 -9.98
CA THR A 115 15.00 1.67 -9.21
C THR A 115 13.53 1.33 -9.40
N GLU A 116 13.27 0.12 -9.86
CA GLU A 116 11.95 -0.50 -9.80
C GLU A 116 11.69 -0.94 -8.36
N ILE A 117 10.69 -0.32 -7.71
CA ILE A 117 10.26 -0.67 -6.35
C ILE A 117 9.24 -1.80 -6.43
N SER A 118 8.32 -1.70 -7.39
CA SER A 118 7.29 -2.66 -7.75
C SER A 118 7.00 -2.51 -9.25
N ALA A 119 6.26 -3.44 -9.85
CA ALA A 119 5.95 -3.44 -11.29
C ALA A 119 5.39 -2.09 -11.78
N GLU A 120 4.47 -1.48 -11.02
CA GLU A 120 3.83 -0.20 -11.37
C GLU A 120 4.60 1.04 -10.89
N CYS A 121 5.76 0.86 -10.24
CA CYS A 121 6.45 1.91 -9.51
C CYS A 121 7.97 1.88 -9.73
N ILE A 122 8.40 2.46 -10.84
CA ILE A 122 9.80 2.79 -11.12
C ILE A 122 10.08 4.21 -10.61
N LEU A 123 10.99 4.33 -9.65
CA LEU A 123 11.50 5.61 -9.15
C LEU A 123 12.77 5.99 -9.90
N TYR A 124 12.76 7.14 -10.57
CA TYR A 124 13.90 7.67 -11.28
C TYR A 124 14.98 8.21 -10.33
N ASN A 125 16.25 8.06 -10.73
CA ASN A 125 17.31 8.87 -10.13
C ASN A 125 17.22 10.33 -10.59
N SER A 126 18.01 11.20 -9.98
CA SER A 126 18.03 12.63 -10.28
C SER A 126 18.29 12.94 -11.76
N VAL A 127 19.19 12.21 -12.42
CA VAL A 127 19.55 12.43 -13.83
C VAL A 127 18.38 12.09 -14.75
N GLU A 128 17.75 10.94 -14.53
CA GLU A 128 16.62 10.47 -15.32
C GLU A 128 15.41 11.40 -15.17
N SER A 129 15.08 11.80 -13.93
CA SER A 129 14.01 12.78 -13.69
C SER A 129 14.23 14.11 -14.41
N ILE A 130 15.49 14.59 -14.49
CA ILE A 130 15.83 15.81 -15.23
C ILE A 130 15.59 15.63 -16.73
N ASN A 131 16.06 14.52 -17.30
CA ASN A 131 15.96 14.27 -18.73
C ASN A 131 14.49 14.17 -19.17
N VAL A 132 13.70 13.36 -18.45
CA VAL A 132 12.27 13.19 -18.73
C VAL A 132 11.53 14.53 -18.54
N THR A 133 11.77 15.25 -17.44
CA THR A 133 11.12 16.56 -17.23
C THR A 133 11.49 17.57 -18.32
N LYS A 134 12.72 17.52 -18.84
CA LYS A 134 13.16 18.38 -19.94
C LYS A 134 12.47 18.01 -21.25
N GLU A 135 12.28 16.73 -21.54
CA GLU A 135 11.52 16.26 -22.70
C GLU A 135 10.08 16.76 -22.66
N PHE A 136 9.38 16.52 -21.55
CA PHE A 136 8.00 16.98 -21.33
C PHE A 136 7.87 18.48 -21.02
N SER A 137 8.94 19.26 -21.16
CA SER A 137 8.85 20.73 -21.14
C SER A 137 8.39 21.30 -22.48
N ASP A 138 8.38 20.49 -23.54
CA ASP A 138 7.80 20.87 -24.84
C ASP A 138 6.28 20.96 -24.73
N SER A 139 5.69 22.05 -25.24
CA SER A 139 4.25 22.28 -25.22
C SER A 139 3.46 21.29 -26.08
N ASP A 140 4.11 20.60 -27.02
CA ASP A 140 3.45 19.65 -27.92
C ASP A 140 2.91 18.41 -27.19
N TYR A 141 3.42 18.09 -25.99
CA TYR A 141 2.90 17.01 -25.15
C TYR A 141 1.69 17.42 -24.29
N TRP A 142 1.34 18.70 -24.29
CA TRP A 142 0.31 19.25 -23.41
C TRP A 142 -0.87 19.73 -24.22
N ASN A 143 -2.06 19.63 -23.62
CA ASN A 143 -3.25 20.23 -24.19
C ASN A 143 -3.01 21.73 -24.45
N LYS A 144 -3.53 22.25 -25.58
CA LYS A 144 -3.31 23.62 -26.05
C LYS A 144 -3.72 24.71 -25.06
N ASP A 145 -4.56 24.39 -24.08
CA ASP A 145 -4.99 25.31 -23.04
C ASP A 145 -3.92 25.51 -21.95
N PHE A 146 -2.94 24.60 -21.82
CA PHE A 146 -1.83 24.73 -20.88
C PHE A 146 -0.84 25.83 -21.31
N LYS A 147 -0.54 26.74 -20.39
CA LYS A 147 0.51 27.73 -20.61
C LYS A 147 1.86 27.14 -20.24
N ILE A 148 2.91 27.51 -20.96
CA ILE A 148 4.31 27.12 -20.65
C ILE A 148 4.69 27.39 -19.18
N LYS A 149 4.11 28.41 -18.55
CA LYS A 149 4.34 28.71 -17.13
C LYS A 149 3.77 27.65 -16.19
N GLU A 150 2.67 27.00 -16.56
CA GLU A 150 2.02 25.94 -15.80
C GLU A 150 2.75 24.61 -16.01
N ILE A 151 3.28 24.33 -17.21
CA ILE A 151 4.10 23.14 -17.50
C ILE A 151 5.29 23.03 -16.53
N LYS A 152 5.93 24.16 -16.21
CA LYS A 152 7.08 24.22 -15.26
C LYS A 152 6.72 23.84 -13.81
N ASP A 153 5.43 23.76 -13.50
CA ASP A 153 4.95 23.35 -12.19
C ASP A 153 4.89 21.83 -12.03
N TYR A 154 5.18 21.06 -13.07
CA TYR A 154 5.17 19.59 -13.09
C TYR A 154 6.59 19.03 -13.18
N TRP A 155 6.81 17.93 -12.46
CA TRP A 155 8.09 17.26 -12.35
C TRP A 155 7.91 15.75 -12.48
N PHE A 156 8.57 15.15 -13.45
CA PHE A 156 8.43 13.74 -13.78
C PHE A 156 9.46 12.94 -12.98
N PHE A 157 8.98 12.05 -12.11
CA PHE A 157 9.85 11.38 -11.13
C PHE A 157 9.79 9.86 -11.16
N GLY A 158 8.87 9.28 -11.92
CA GLY A 158 8.78 7.84 -12.08
C GLY A 158 7.91 7.43 -13.24
N ALA A 159 7.82 6.11 -13.43
CA ALA A 159 6.97 5.47 -14.43
C ALA A 159 6.46 4.12 -13.93
N ASN A 160 5.56 3.50 -14.69
CA ASN A 160 5.13 2.12 -14.48
C ASN A 160 5.84 1.09 -15.38
N GLY A 161 6.83 1.52 -16.18
CA GLY A 161 7.56 0.63 -17.09
C GLY A 161 6.87 0.33 -18.42
N GLN A 162 5.63 0.79 -18.63
CA GLN A 162 4.88 0.61 -19.88
C GLN A 162 4.65 1.92 -20.66
N GLY A 163 5.24 3.03 -20.20
CA GLY A 163 5.13 4.34 -20.82
C GLY A 163 4.34 5.35 -19.98
N ASP A 164 3.61 4.90 -18.95
CA ASP A 164 2.85 5.79 -18.07
C ASP A 164 3.76 6.42 -17.02
N LEU A 165 3.37 7.62 -16.57
CA LEU A 165 4.26 8.51 -15.83
C LEU A 165 3.68 8.88 -14.46
N TRP A 166 4.58 8.91 -13.47
CA TRP A 166 4.34 9.49 -12.16
C TRP A 166 4.87 10.91 -12.11
N ILE A 167 3.97 11.85 -11.83
CA ILE A 167 4.23 13.29 -11.95
C ILE A 167 3.97 13.97 -10.61
N MET A 168 4.91 14.82 -10.20
CA MET A 168 4.81 15.65 -8.99
C MET A 168 4.56 17.09 -9.40
N HIS A 169 3.50 17.69 -8.86
CA HIS A 169 3.24 19.12 -9.01
C HIS A 169 3.92 19.94 -7.89
N LYS A 170 4.26 21.21 -8.14
CA LYS A 170 4.96 22.10 -7.19
C LYS A 170 4.29 22.27 -5.82
N LYS A 171 2.99 21.96 -5.75
CA LYS A 171 2.20 21.95 -4.51
C LYS A 171 2.34 20.63 -3.72
N ASN A 172 3.33 19.80 -4.06
CA ASN A 172 3.57 18.48 -3.48
C ASN A 172 2.38 17.52 -3.62
N ARG A 173 1.79 17.50 -4.82
CA ARG A 173 0.69 16.59 -5.21
C ARG A 173 1.18 15.63 -6.28
N ILE A 174 0.82 14.36 -6.16
CA ILE A 174 1.20 13.32 -7.12
C ILE A 174 0.03 13.00 -8.04
N TYR A 175 0.34 12.97 -9.34
CA TYR A 175 -0.55 12.59 -10.42
C TYR A 175 0.00 11.36 -11.12
N PHE A 176 -0.92 10.54 -11.63
CA PHE A 176 -0.62 9.49 -12.59
C PHE A 176 -1.11 9.91 -13.97
N TYR A 177 -0.29 9.64 -15.00
CA TYR A 177 -0.60 9.94 -16.38
C TYR A 177 -0.47 8.70 -17.25
N ASP A 178 -1.60 8.25 -17.80
CA ASP A 178 -1.68 7.17 -18.79
C ASP A 178 -1.37 7.73 -20.17
N HIS A 179 -0.27 7.29 -20.77
CA HIS A 179 0.22 7.83 -22.03
C HIS A 179 -0.72 7.53 -23.22
N ASN A 180 -1.66 6.59 -23.06
CA ASN A 180 -2.65 6.26 -24.08
C ASN A 180 -3.84 7.23 -24.09
N LYS A 181 -3.96 8.13 -23.10
CA LYS A 181 -5.10 9.06 -22.97
C LYS A 181 -4.96 10.36 -23.77
N GLY A 182 -3.92 10.49 -24.58
CA GLY A 182 -3.73 11.63 -25.49
C GLY A 182 -2.65 12.59 -25.00
N ASP A 183 -2.96 13.88 -24.95
CA ASP A 183 -2.04 14.91 -24.44
C ASP A 183 -2.19 15.07 -22.92
N ILE A 184 -1.17 15.62 -22.26
CA ILE A 184 -1.23 15.93 -20.82
C ILE A 184 -2.21 17.10 -20.58
N SER A 185 -3.22 16.85 -19.77
CA SER A 185 -4.29 17.80 -19.43
C SER A 185 -4.82 17.55 -18.02
N GLU A 186 -5.56 18.49 -17.44
CA GLU A 186 -6.16 18.30 -16.10
C GLU A 186 -7.12 17.09 -16.05
N GLU A 187 -7.79 16.77 -17.15
CA GLU A 187 -8.70 15.63 -17.29
C GLU A 187 -7.97 14.28 -17.44
N ASN A 188 -6.76 14.28 -18.02
CA ASN A 188 -5.95 13.07 -18.21
C ASN A 188 -4.97 12.80 -17.06
N LEU A 189 -4.82 13.76 -16.13
CA LEU A 189 -4.03 13.61 -14.91
C LEU A 189 -4.90 13.08 -13.78
N ILE A 190 -4.61 11.85 -13.34
CA ILE A 190 -5.31 11.23 -12.23
C ILE A 190 -4.71 11.73 -10.92
N ASP A 191 -5.43 12.60 -10.21
CA ASP A 191 -5.06 13.04 -8.85
C ASP A 191 -5.44 11.97 -7.82
N LEU A 192 -4.43 11.38 -7.19
CA LEU A 192 -4.61 10.40 -6.12
C LEU A 192 -4.70 11.05 -4.73
N ASN A 193 -4.59 12.38 -4.66
CA ASN A 193 -4.63 13.20 -3.44
C ASN A 193 -3.58 12.76 -2.41
N ILE A 194 -2.40 12.36 -2.90
CA ILE A 194 -1.23 11.96 -2.10
C ILE A 194 -0.01 12.83 -2.38
N ASP A 195 0.95 12.80 -1.46
CA ASP A 195 2.28 13.39 -1.62
C ASP A 195 3.32 12.31 -1.96
N PHE A 196 4.57 12.72 -2.14
CA PHE A 196 5.66 11.78 -2.45
C PHE A 196 5.90 10.73 -1.37
N GLY A 197 5.73 11.08 -0.08
CA GLY A 197 5.92 10.13 1.01
C GLY A 197 4.88 9.01 0.98
N LYS A 198 3.62 9.37 0.75
CA LYS A 198 2.53 8.41 0.55
C LYS A 198 2.68 7.61 -0.74
N TRP A 199 3.21 8.21 -1.80
CA TRP A 199 3.56 7.48 -3.03
C TRP A 199 4.61 6.38 -2.77
N LEU A 200 5.63 6.66 -1.95
CA LEU A 200 6.60 5.63 -1.53
C LEU A 200 5.93 4.49 -0.75
N GLN A 201 5.02 4.82 0.16
CA GLN A 201 4.26 3.80 0.90
C GLN A 201 3.40 2.95 -0.03
N PHE A 202 2.76 3.56 -1.02
CA PHE A 202 2.03 2.89 -2.08
C PHE A 202 2.93 1.94 -2.88
N ALA A 203 4.08 2.41 -3.36
CA ALA A 203 5.03 1.58 -4.12
C ALA A 203 5.49 0.34 -3.32
N PHE A 204 5.78 0.49 -2.03
CA PHE A 204 6.15 -0.64 -1.16
C PHE A 204 4.96 -1.54 -0.79
N LEU A 205 3.73 -1.01 -0.81
CA LEU A 205 2.52 -1.82 -0.63
C LEU A 205 2.27 -2.69 -1.87
N ASN A 206 2.45 -2.15 -3.08
CA ASN A 206 2.39 -2.93 -4.33
C ASN A 206 3.40 -4.06 -4.33
N LYS A 207 4.64 -3.76 -3.92
CA LYS A 207 5.68 -4.77 -3.81
C LYS A 207 5.26 -5.95 -2.92
N GLN A 208 4.64 -5.68 -1.77
CA GLN A 208 4.13 -6.75 -0.90
C GLN A 208 3.02 -7.56 -1.58
N LEU A 209 2.12 -6.90 -2.31
CA LEU A 209 1.05 -7.58 -3.06
C LEU A 209 1.61 -8.49 -4.16
N GLU A 210 2.59 -7.99 -4.93
CA GLU A 210 3.30 -8.75 -5.96
C GLU A 210 4.02 -9.97 -5.37
N GLU A 211 4.69 -9.82 -4.22
CA GLU A 211 5.34 -10.93 -3.51
C GLU A 211 4.32 -12.00 -3.06
N ILE A 212 3.12 -11.61 -2.65
CA ILE A 212 2.04 -12.55 -2.29
C ILE A 212 1.51 -13.28 -3.53
N ASP A 213 1.30 -12.55 -4.62
CA ASP A 213 0.76 -13.09 -5.87
C ASP A 213 1.72 -14.09 -6.53
N LEU A 214 3.03 -13.78 -6.55
CA LEU A 214 4.07 -14.69 -7.01
C LEU A 214 4.10 -16.03 -6.25
N ASN A 215 3.63 -16.04 -5.00
CA ASN A 215 3.52 -17.24 -4.18
C ASN A 215 2.17 -17.96 -4.34
N ASN A 216 1.33 -17.57 -5.32
CA ASN A 216 -0.03 -18.06 -5.57
C ASN A 216 -0.97 -17.95 -4.35
N ASN A 217 -0.72 -16.96 -3.49
CA ASN A 217 -1.50 -16.75 -2.26
C ASN A 217 -2.47 -15.56 -2.37
N LEU A 218 -2.64 -14.97 -3.55
CA LEU A 218 -3.53 -13.84 -3.74
C LEU A 218 -5.00 -14.26 -3.64
N THR A 219 -5.63 -13.98 -2.51
CA THR A 219 -7.06 -14.24 -2.26
C THR A 219 -7.89 -12.95 -2.37
N GLN A 220 -9.21 -13.12 -2.49
CA GLN A 220 -10.15 -11.98 -2.48
C GLN A 220 -10.05 -11.16 -1.18
N GLU A 221 -9.80 -11.83 -0.04
CA GLU A 221 -9.61 -11.17 1.25
C GLU A 221 -8.37 -10.26 1.24
N ILE A 222 -7.25 -10.71 0.66
CA ILE A 222 -6.04 -9.89 0.53
C ILE A 222 -6.29 -8.67 -0.37
N LYS A 223 -7.04 -8.84 -1.47
CA LYS A 223 -7.45 -7.71 -2.33
C LYS A 223 -8.29 -6.68 -1.58
N GLU A 224 -9.19 -7.11 -0.70
CA GLU A 224 -9.98 -6.21 0.14
C GLU A 224 -9.11 -5.46 1.15
N ILE A 225 -8.13 -6.15 1.76
CA ILE A 225 -7.17 -5.55 2.69
C ILE A 225 -6.30 -4.53 1.97
N TYR A 226 -5.82 -4.86 0.77
CA TYR A 226 -5.07 -3.95 -0.08
C TYR A 226 -5.88 -2.67 -0.37
N LYS A 227 -7.16 -2.81 -0.75
CA LYS A 227 -8.06 -1.66 -0.94
C LYS A 227 -8.24 -0.83 0.34
N LEU A 228 -8.35 -1.46 1.51
CA LEU A 228 -8.39 -0.75 2.79
C LEU A 228 -7.10 0.04 3.04
N LYS A 229 -5.94 -0.54 2.72
CA LYS A 229 -4.63 0.13 2.85
C LYS A 229 -4.46 1.30 1.87
N LEU A 230 -4.98 1.18 0.65
CA LEU A 230 -5.04 2.32 -0.28
C LEU A 230 -5.89 3.47 0.28
N ASN A 231 -7.03 3.16 0.89
CA ASN A 231 -7.90 4.16 1.52
C ASN A 231 -7.29 4.81 2.76
N GLU A 232 -6.37 4.14 3.46
CA GLU A 232 -5.56 4.75 4.53
C GLU A 232 -4.59 5.81 3.97
N LEU A 233 -4.09 5.66 2.73
CA LEU A 233 -3.23 6.66 2.08
C LEU A 233 -4.04 7.88 1.63
N SER A 234 -5.19 7.66 1.00
CA SER A 234 -6.11 8.72 0.58
C SER A 234 -7.51 8.16 0.37
N SER A 235 -8.53 8.88 0.82
CA SER A 235 -9.93 8.44 0.73
C SER A 235 -10.44 8.29 -0.70
N VAL A 236 -9.77 8.91 -1.68
CA VAL A 236 -10.11 8.83 -3.11
C VAL A 236 -9.19 7.87 -3.87
N PHE A 237 -8.20 7.26 -3.21
CA PHE A 237 -7.16 6.48 -3.89
C PHE A 237 -7.74 5.22 -4.52
N ALA A 238 -8.55 4.45 -3.79
CA ALA A 238 -9.13 3.23 -4.31
C ALA A 238 -10.14 3.48 -5.43
N GLU A 239 -10.82 4.64 -5.41
CA GLU A 239 -11.77 5.05 -6.45
C GLU A 239 -11.05 5.50 -7.73
N ASN A 240 -9.94 6.22 -7.57
CA ASN A 240 -9.11 6.71 -8.68
C ASN A 240 -7.96 5.76 -9.03
N TYR A 241 -7.99 4.52 -8.52
CA TYR A 241 -6.88 3.59 -8.68
C TYR A 241 -6.72 3.23 -10.16
N PRO A 242 -5.54 3.48 -10.77
CA PRO A 242 -5.41 3.36 -12.22
C PRO A 242 -5.20 1.92 -12.71
N PHE A 243 -5.09 0.94 -11.80
CA PHE A 243 -4.77 -0.45 -12.12
C PHE A 243 -5.89 -1.40 -11.67
N GLU A 244 -5.95 -2.60 -12.27
CA GLU A 244 -6.83 -3.65 -11.75
C GLU A 244 -6.28 -4.23 -10.45
N ILE A 245 -7.18 -4.59 -9.51
CA ILE A 245 -6.84 -5.23 -8.22
C ILE A 245 -7.32 -6.67 -8.22
#